data_AF-A0A538S0S5-F1
#
_entry.id   AF-A0A538S0S5-F1
#
_cell.length_a   1.000
_cell.length_b   1.000
_cell.length_c   1.000
_cell.angle_alpha   90.00
_cell.angle_beta   90.00
_cell.angle_gamma   90.00
#
_symmetry.space_group_name_H-M   'P 1'
#
loop_
_entity.id
_entity.type
_entity.pdbx_description
1 polymer ?
#
loop_
_entity_poly.entity_id
_entity_poly.type
_entity_poly.pdbx_seq_one_letter_code
_entity_poly.pdbx_strand_id
1 'polypeptide(L)'
;MMRFPACQGFVTACILCLGLTGAIRAQERQPARIDQQKDLDKQIYTLLKDVINKGADLYTKEGDRAGCYRLYEGSLMTLRPLLAHHPDLQKAIDASFAKAEQEKLVGNRAFALREALDKMRTELKPAQAQKTAPAAAQPNTPPPTLWQRLGGEQNVTRVIADFVDRAAKDPKVNFDRNGKYKFDAAKLADLKKKLVAMVSEASGGPLKYTGKSMKEVHKGMGVTDAEFDALAAHLKKALEDHGARPADVAAVLKAVGNTRADIVERK
;
A
#
# COMPACT_ATOMS: atom_id res chain seq x y z
N MET A 1 -65.42 73.06 -24.24
CA MET A 1 -66.31 72.43 -23.24
C MET A 1 -65.68 71.12 -22.79
N MET A 2 -65.37 71.03 -21.49
CA MET A 2 -65.30 69.84 -20.62
C MET A 2 -64.79 68.50 -21.21
N ARG A 3 -63.69 67.94 -20.66
CA ARG A 3 -63.67 66.99 -19.51
C ARG A 3 -62.41 66.09 -19.57
N PHE A 4 -61.56 66.16 -18.52
CA PHE A 4 -60.61 65.11 -18.08
C PHE A 4 -61.35 64.06 -17.21
N PRO A 5 -60.76 62.97 -16.65
CA PRO A 5 -59.46 62.28 -16.84
C PRO A 5 -59.55 60.72 -16.88
N ALA A 6 -58.42 60.01 -17.03
CA ALA A 6 -57.95 58.87 -16.19
C ALA A 6 -56.88 58.06 -16.97
N CYS A 7 -55.61 57.99 -16.56
CA CYS A 7 -54.98 57.31 -15.42
C CYS A 7 -54.39 55.93 -15.82
N GLN A 8 -53.08 55.82 -15.61
CA GLN A 8 -52.27 54.61 -15.33
C GLN A 8 -51.70 53.79 -16.50
N GLY A 9 -50.37 53.75 -16.56
CA GLY A 9 -49.60 52.86 -17.44
C GLY A 9 -48.17 53.31 -17.77
N PHE A 10 -47.43 53.83 -16.78
CA PHE A 10 -45.95 53.81 -16.72
C PHE A 10 -45.46 52.41 -17.19
N VAL A 11 -44.50 52.18 -18.10
CA VAL A 11 -43.11 52.67 -18.17
C VAL A 11 -42.50 52.28 -19.53
N THR A 12 -41.89 53.27 -20.19
CA THR A 12 -40.55 53.28 -20.83
C THR A 12 -40.11 52.03 -21.61
N ALA A 13 -40.11 52.03 -22.95
CA ALA A 13 -39.29 52.79 -23.91
C ALA A 13 -37.91 52.19 -24.22
N CYS A 14 -37.45 52.60 -25.42
CA CYS A 14 -36.13 52.48 -26.03
C CYS A 14 -35.95 51.27 -26.94
N ILE A 15 -36.35 51.37 -28.21
CA ILE A 15 -35.67 52.05 -29.33
C ILE A 15 -34.40 51.31 -29.76
N LEU A 16 -34.55 50.73 -30.96
CA LEU A 16 -33.54 50.27 -31.89
C LEU A 16 -32.35 51.26 -32.02
N CYS A 17 -31.15 50.72 -32.21
CA CYS A 17 -30.29 51.14 -33.31
C CYS A 17 -29.23 50.06 -33.63
N LEU A 18 -29.12 49.77 -34.93
CA LEU A 18 -28.18 48.85 -35.56
C LEU A 18 -26.73 49.33 -35.44
N GLY A 19 -25.77 48.40 -35.45
CA GLY A 19 -24.38 48.72 -35.76
C GLY A 19 -23.36 47.65 -35.36
N LEU A 20 -22.96 46.84 -36.34
CA LEU A 20 -21.67 46.16 -36.50
C LEU A 20 -20.70 46.12 -35.29
N THR A 21 -20.44 44.92 -34.79
CA THR A 21 -19.07 44.38 -34.64
C THR A 21 -19.20 42.90 -34.30
N GLY A 22 -18.43 42.08 -35.02
CA GLY A 22 -18.47 40.64 -34.86
C GLY A 22 -18.27 40.25 -33.40
N ALA A 23 -19.18 39.43 -32.88
CA ALA A 23 -18.88 38.61 -31.73
C ALA A 23 -17.78 37.63 -32.15
N ILE A 24 -16.53 38.10 -32.13
CA ILE A 24 -15.43 37.23 -31.74
C ILE A 24 -15.75 36.87 -30.29
N ARG A 25 -16.62 35.87 -30.10
CA ARG A 25 -16.42 34.97 -28.97
C ARG A 25 -15.01 34.45 -29.20
N ALA A 26 -14.06 35.06 -28.52
CA ALA A 26 -12.76 34.45 -28.31
C ALA A 26 -13.11 33.12 -27.65
N GLN A 27 -13.13 32.07 -28.47
CA GLN A 27 -13.07 30.70 -28.04
C GLN A 27 -11.67 30.55 -27.46
N GLU A 28 -11.46 31.15 -26.28
CA GLU A 28 -10.21 31.03 -25.55
C GLU A 28 -10.02 29.55 -25.26
N ARG A 29 -8.91 29.05 -25.79
CA ARG A 29 -8.55 27.65 -25.92
C ARG A 29 -8.75 26.86 -24.61
N GLN A 30 -9.81 26.07 -24.56
CA GLN A 30 -9.95 24.94 -23.65
C GLN A 30 -8.76 23.94 -23.64
N PRO A 31 -7.99 23.70 -24.73
CA PRO A 31 -6.87 22.76 -24.66
C PRO A 31 -5.74 23.20 -23.72
N ALA A 32 -5.37 24.49 -23.68
CA ALA A 32 -4.22 24.95 -22.89
C ALA A 32 -4.42 24.78 -21.37
N ARG A 33 -5.64 25.01 -20.86
CA ARG A 33 -5.97 24.81 -19.43
C ARG A 33 -5.96 23.32 -19.04
N ILE A 34 -6.46 22.45 -19.93
CA ILE A 34 -6.47 20.99 -19.70
C ILE A 34 -5.04 20.44 -19.70
N ASP A 35 -4.19 20.93 -20.61
CA ASP A 35 -2.78 20.51 -20.69
C ASP A 35 -2.00 20.99 -19.45
N GLN A 36 -2.22 22.22 -19.00
CA GLN A 36 -1.66 22.73 -17.74
C GLN A 36 -2.10 21.94 -16.50
N GLN A 37 -3.37 21.51 -16.43
CA GLN A 37 -3.87 20.69 -15.33
C GLN A 37 -3.23 19.30 -15.33
N LYS A 38 -3.08 18.67 -16.51
CA LYS A 38 -2.40 17.38 -16.63
C LYS A 38 -0.92 17.48 -16.29
N ASP A 39 -0.26 18.56 -16.68
CA ASP A 39 1.14 18.81 -16.32
C ASP A 39 1.30 19.05 -14.82
N LEU A 40 0.38 19.79 -14.21
CA LEU A 40 0.32 19.98 -12.76
C LEU A 40 0.10 18.64 -12.04
N ASP A 41 -0.85 17.82 -12.48
CA ASP A 41 -1.12 16.50 -11.92
C ASP A 41 0.12 15.60 -11.98
N LYS A 42 0.85 15.63 -13.10
CA LYS A 42 2.10 14.90 -13.27
C LYS A 42 3.20 15.41 -12.32
N GLN A 43 3.30 16.71 -12.10
CA GLN A 43 4.24 17.31 -11.15
C GLN A 43 3.89 16.90 -9.72
N ILE A 44 2.62 16.99 -9.33
CA ILE A 44 2.12 16.57 -8.01
C ILE A 44 2.36 15.07 -7.82
N TYR A 45 2.03 14.22 -8.79
CA TYR A 45 2.30 12.78 -8.77
C TYR A 45 3.78 12.46 -8.52
N THR A 46 4.68 13.24 -9.12
CA THR A 46 6.13 13.08 -8.94
C THR A 46 6.52 13.49 -7.51
N LEU A 47 6.12 14.69 -7.07
CA LEU A 47 6.41 15.21 -5.73
C LEU A 47 5.90 14.30 -4.61
N LEU A 48 4.69 13.74 -4.77
CA LEU A 48 4.11 12.80 -3.81
C LEU A 48 4.99 11.59 -3.55
N LYS A 49 5.75 11.12 -4.55
CA LYS A 49 6.70 10.01 -4.39
C LYS A 49 7.71 10.33 -3.29
N ASP A 50 8.29 11.52 -3.37
CA ASP A 50 9.41 11.92 -2.53
C ASP A 50 8.93 12.22 -1.11
N VAL A 51 7.78 12.89 -0.98
CA VAL A 51 7.11 13.12 0.31
C VAL A 51 6.82 11.79 1.01
N ILE A 52 6.18 10.83 0.32
CA ILE A 52 5.82 9.52 0.87
C ILE A 52 7.07 8.76 1.33
N ASN A 53 8.11 8.73 0.49
CA ASN A 53 9.34 8.00 0.82
C ASN A 53 10.07 8.63 2.00
N LYS A 54 10.22 9.96 2.03
CA LYS A 54 10.89 10.65 3.13
C LYS A 54 10.10 10.52 4.43
N GLY A 55 8.77 10.57 4.39
CA GLY A 55 7.93 10.32 5.55
C GLY A 55 8.05 8.88 6.07
N ALA A 56 8.07 7.88 5.17
CA ALA A 56 8.29 6.50 5.57
C ALA A 56 9.66 6.29 6.24
N ASP A 57 10.70 6.95 5.74
CA ASP A 57 12.04 6.92 6.32
C ASP A 57 12.07 7.59 7.71
N LEU A 58 11.45 8.75 7.87
CA LEU A 58 11.29 9.41 9.16
C LEU A 58 10.60 8.49 10.17
N TYR A 59 9.53 7.81 9.75
CA TYR A 59 8.75 6.93 10.62
C TYR A 59 9.51 5.67 11.03
N THR A 60 10.18 5.02 10.07
CA THR A 60 10.71 3.66 10.23
C THR A 60 12.21 3.61 10.51
N LYS A 61 13.01 4.42 9.81
CA LYS A 61 14.47 4.44 9.96
C LYS A 61 14.91 5.38 11.07
N GLU A 62 14.35 6.59 11.07
CA GLU A 62 14.73 7.64 12.03
C GLU A 62 13.93 7.53 13.34
N GLY A 63 12.81 6.79 13.33
CA GLY A 63 11.90 6.67 14.48
C GLY A 63 11.15 7.97 14.81
N ASP A 64 11.32 9.03 14.01
CA ASP A 64 10.69 10.33 14.16
C ASP A 64 9.26 10.32 13.60
N ARG A 65 8.35 9.74 14.39
CA ARG A 65 6.92 9.68 14.05
C ARG A 65 6.29 11.07 13.97
N ALA A 66 6.77 12.02 14.77
CA ALA A 66 6.28 13.40 14.76
C ALA A 66 6.77 14.16 13.53
N GLY A 67 8.01 13.96 13.11
CA GLY A 67 8.55 14.45 11.84
C GLY A 67 7.80 13.90 10.64
N CYS A 68 7.52 12.58 10.63
CA CYS A 68 6.68 11.96 9.60
C CYS A 68 5.30 12.63 9.52
N TYR A 69 4.61 12.77 10.66
CA TYR A 69 3.31 13.44 10.72
C TYR A 69 3.37 14.87 10.17
N ARG A 70 4.30 15.71 10.67
CA ARG A 70 4.45 17.11 10.24
C ARG A 70 4.78 17.25 8.75
N LEU A 71 5.60 16.36 8.22
CA LEU A 71 5.92 16.35 6.79
C LEU A 71 4.66 16.08 5.95
N TYR A 72 3.88 15.06 6.31
CA TYR A 72 2.64 14.74 5.59
C TYR A 72 1.58 15.85 5.75
N GLU A 73 1.39 16.35 6.97
CA GLU A 73 0.47 17.46 7.27
C GLU A 73 0.81 18.69 6.42
N GLY A 74 2.04 19.18 6.49
CA GLY A 74 2.47 20.34 5.72
C GLY A 74 2.33 20.14 4.21
N SER A 75 2.68 18.95 3.71
CA SER A 75 2.55 18.63 2.28
C SER A 75 1.09 18.65 1.82
N LEU A 76 0.19 18.05 2.60
CA LEU A 76 -1.23 18.02 2.27
C LEU A 76 -1.88 19.40 2.34
N MET A 77 -1.49 20.24 3.30
CA MET A 77 -1.95 21.63 3.39
C MET A 77 -1.54 22.44 2.16
N THR A 78 -0.32 22.24 1.65
CA THR A 78 0.16 22.91 0.42
C THR A 78 -0.51 22.37 -0.84
N LEU A 79 -0.73 21.05 -0.93
CA LEU A 79 -1.27 20.41 -2.13
C LEU A 79 -2.78 20.60 -2.29
N ARG A 80 -3.53 20.66 -1.19
CA ARG A 80 -5.00 20.77 -1.21
C ARG A 80 -5.54 21.88 -2.14
N PRO A 81 -5.09 23.15 -2.07
CA PRO A 81 -5.60 24.20 -2.97
C PRO A 81 -5.19 23.99 -4.44
N LEU A 82 -4.10 23.27 -4.71
CA LEU A 82 -3.62 22.99 -6.07
C LEU A 82 -4.46 21.92 -6.79
N LEU A 83 -5.36 21.26 -6.07
CA LEU A 83 -6.24 20.19 -6.57
C LEU A 83 -7.66 20.68 -6.78
N ALA A 84 -7.87 21.96 -7.10
CA ALA A 84 -9.20 22.53 -7.32
C ALA A 84 -9.99 21.81 -8.44
N HIS A 85 -9.30 21.20 -9.41
CA HIS A 85 -9.90 20.37 -10.47
C HIS A 85 -10.12 18.90 -10.07
N HIS A 86 -9.71 18.49 -8.85
CA HIS A 86 -9.93 17.17 -8.26
C HIS A 86 -10.67 17.26 -6.93
N PRO A 87 -11.97 17.60 -6.93
CA PRO A 87 -12.75 17.78 -5.70
C PRO A 87 -12.80 16.53 -4.82
N ASP A 88 -12.74 15.34 -5.41
CA ASP A 88 -12.71 14.08 -4.66
C ASP A 88 -11.39 13.89 -3.90
N LEU A 89 -10.28 14.38 -4.45
CA LEU A 89 -9.00 14.37 -3.76
C LEU A 89 -8.98 15.42 -2.64
N GLN A 90 -9.54 16.60 -2.84
CA GLN A 90 -9.68 17.60 -1.77
C GLN A 90 -10.48 17.05 -0.59
N LYS A 91 -11.60 16.37 -0.86
CA LYS A 91 -12.39 15.68 0.18
C LYS A 91 -11.60 14.57 0.88
N ALA A 92 -10.80 13.80 0.14
CA ALA A 92 -9.96 12.75 0.74
C ALA A 92 -8.90 13.35 1.69
N ILE A 93 -8.33 14.49 1.32
CA ILE A 93 -7.42 15.25 2.20
C ILE A 93 -8.15 15.70 3.46
N ASP A 94 -9.33 16.30 3.33
CA ASP A 94 -10.13 16.77 4.48
C ASP A 94 -10.50 15.63 5.43
N ALA A 95 -10.94 14.49 4.87
CA ALA A 95 -11.26 13.30 5.65
C ALA A 95 -10.03 12.76 6.39
N SER A 96 -8.84 12.79 5.76
CA SER A 96 -7.60 12.33 6.39
C SER A 96 -7.17 13.24 7.55
N PHE A 97 -7.37 14.56 7.45
CA PHE A 97 -7.13 15.49 8.55
C PHE A 97 -8.08 15.24 9.71
N ALA A 98 -9.39 15.12 9.45
CA ALA A 98 -10.37 14.82 10.48
C ALA A 98 -10.07 13.50 11.20
N LYS A 99 -9.64 12.47 10.46
CA LYS A 99 -9.19 11.19 11.04
C LYS A 99 -7.92 11.36 11.88
N ALA A 100 -6.94 12.11 11.39
CA ALA A 100 -5.71 12.38 12.13
C ALA A 100 -5.95 13.13 13.45
N GLU A 101 -6.91 14.05 13.51
CA GLU A 101 -7.27 14.77 14.74
C GLU A 101 -7.85 13.84 15.82
N GLN A 102 -8.60 12.82 15.41
CA GLN A 102 -9.21 11.83 16.33
C GLN A 102 -8.18 10.86 16.93
N GLU A 103 -7.02 10.73 16.30
CA GLU A 103 -5.97 9.81 16.72
C GLU A 103 -5.17 10.36 17.92
N LYS A 104 -5.02 9.52 18.95
CA LYS A 104 -4.30 9.87 20.18
C LYS A 104 -2.78 9.79 20.03
N LEU A 105 -2.29 8.90 19.16
CA LEU A 105 -0.86 8.68 18.95
C LEU A 105 -0.42 9.38 17.67
N VAL A 106 0.61 10.23 17.76
CA VAL A 106 1.16 10.99 16.61
C VAL A 106 1.54 10.07 15.46
N GLY A 107 2.02 8.85 15.75
CA GLY A 107 2.31 7.87 14.71
C GLY A 107 1.08 7.41 13.91
N ASN A 108 -0.07 7.26 14.58
CA ASN A 108 -1.34 6.91 13.91
C ASN A 108 -1.85 8.08 13.07
N ARG A 109 -1.64 9.32 13.54
CA ARG A 109 -1.96 10.52 12.75
C ARG A 109 -1.22 10.51 11.40
N ALA A 110 0.05 10.14 11.39
CA ALA A 110 0.83 10.03 10.16
C ALA A 110 0.26 8.96 9.20
N PHE A 111 -0.24 7.83 9.72
CA PHE A 111 -0.92 6.82 8.89
C PHE A 111 -2.26 7.32 8.33
N ALA A 112 -3.05 8.07 9.11
CA ALA A 112 -4.29 8.66 8.62
C ALA A 112 -4.02 9.62 7.44
N LEU A 113 -3.00 10.48 7.54
CA LEU A 113 -2.61 11.38 6.44
C LEU A 113 -2.02 10.63 5.23
N ARG A 114 -1.36 9.49 5.47
CA ARG A 114 -0.78 8.67 4.40
C ARG A 114 -1.84 8.12 3.44
N GLU A 115 -3.05 7.86 3.93
CA GLU A 115 -4.17 7.39 3.10
C GLU A 115 -4.52 8.40 1.98
N ALA A 116 -4.52 9.70 2.28
CA ALA A 116 -4.76 10.74 1.28
C ALA A 116 -3.63 10.82 0.24
N LEU A 117 -2.37 10.78 0.69
CA LEU A 117 -1.20 10.81 -0.20
C LEU A 117 -1.18 9.61 -1.18
N ASP A 118 -1.50 8.41 -0.69
CA ASP A 118 -1.57 7.19 -1.53
C ASP A 118 -2.74 7.26 -2.53
N LYS A 119 -3.91 7.77 -2.11
CA LYS A 119 -5.04 7.99 -3.03
C LYS A 119 -4.67 9.00 -4.11
N MET A 120 -4.13 10.17 -3.75
CA MET A 120 -3.68 11.18 -4.72
C MET A 120 -2.67 10.59 -5.72
N ARG A 121 -1.70 9.80 -5.25
CA ARG A 121 -0.72 9.15 -6.14
C ARG A 121 -1.37 8.16 -7.11
N THR A 122 -2.44 7.50 -6.68
CA THR A 122 -3.18 6.54 -7.51
C THR A 122 -4.00 7.25 -8.58
N GLU A 123 -4.76 8.28 -8.19
CA GLU A 123 -5.68 9.00 -9.09
C GLU A 123 -4.93 9.93 -10.07
N LEU A 124 -3.83 10.55 -9.64
CA LEU A 124 -3.03 11.47 -10.46
C LEU A 124 -1.98 10.76 -11.32
N LYS A 125 -1.95 9.42 -11.30
CA LYS A 125 -1.00 8.64 -12.08
C LYS A 125 -1.22 8.94 -13.57
N PRO A 126 -0.21 9.44 -14.31
CA PRO A 126 -0.38 9.73 -15.72
C PRO A 126 -0.74 8.44 -16.47
N ALA A 127 -1.76 8.53 -17.33
CA ALA A 127 -2.16 7.44 -18.21
C ALA A 127 -1.03 7.13 -19.20
N GLN A 128 -0.10 6.27 -18.81
CA GLN A 128 0.80 5.58 -19.72
C GLN A 128 0.31 4.15 -19.88
N ALA A 129 0.09 3.79 -21.14
CA ALA A 129 -0.32 2.49 -21.64
C ALA A 129 0.32 1.34 -20.86
N GLN A 130 -0.51 0.35 -20.50
CA GLN A 130 -0.03 -1.00 -20.23
C GLN A 130 0.79 -1.47 -21.44
N LYS A 131 2.12 -1.51 -21.30
CA LYS A 131 2.99 -2.47 -21.99
C LYS A 131 4.35 -2.54 -21.29
N THR A 132 4.80 -3.77 -21.15
CA THR A 132 6.04 -4.32 -20.58
C THR A 132 7.33 -3.51 -20.84
N ALA A 133 8.19 -3.50 -19.82
CA ALA A 133 9.60 -3.05 -19.67
C ALA A 133 10.51 -3.11 -20.93
N PRO A 134 11.63 -2.33 -21.04
CA PRO A 134 12.62 -2.04 -19.98
C PRO A 134 12.99 -0.57 -19.73
N ALA A 135 13.66 -0.37 -18.58
CA ALA A 135 13.90 0.86 -17.85
C ALA A 135 15.10 1.70 -18.34
N ALA A 136 14.99 3.03 -18.20
CA ALA A 136 16.12 3.96 -18.10
C ALA A 136 16.18 4.57 -16.69
N ALA A 137 17.40 4.78 -16.20
CA ALA A 137 17.82 4.73 -14.81
C ALA A 137 17.19 5.79 -13.86
N GLN A 138 16.66 5.30 -12.73
CA GLN A 138 16.40 6.06 -11.49
C GLN A 138 17.62 5.92 -10.56
N PRO A 139 17.85 6.83 -9.59
CA PRO A 139 18.75 6.53 -8.47
C PRO A 139 18.27 5.24 -7.79
N ASN A 140 19.15 4.25 -7.78
CA ASN A 140 18.86 2.85 -7.47
C ASN A 140 18.50 2.63 -6.00
N THR A 141 17.27 2.95 -5.58
CA THR A 141 16.69 2.26 -4.43
C THR A 141 15.94 1.05 -4.97
N PRO A 142 16.39 -0.19 -4.69
CA PRO A 142 15.69 -1.39 -5.12
C PRO A 142 14.23 -1.32 -4.67
N PRO A 143 13.28 -1.85 -5.47
CA PRO A 143 11.90 -1.99 -5.02
C PRO A 143 11.89 -2.72 -3.67
N PRO A 144 10.97 -2.35 -2.75
CA PRO A 144 10.97 -2.91 -1.41
C PRO A 144 10.90 -4.43 -1.48
N THR A 145 11.81 -5.09 -0.78
CA THR A 145 11.94 -6.54 -0.79
C THR A 145 10.67 -7.18 -0.21
N LEU A 146 10.43 -8.45 -0.51
CA LEU A 146 9.28 -9.15 0.07
C LEU A 146 9.35 -9.10 1.60
N TRP A 147 10.54 -9.19 2.19
CA TRP A 147 10.78 -9.00 3.63
C TRP A 147 10.21 -7.69 4.17
N GLN A 148 10.51 -6.57 3.49
CA GLN A 148 10.03 -5.26 3.90
C GLN A 148 8.50 -5.17 3.77
N ARG A 149 7.92 -5.75 2.72
CA ARG A 149 6.47 -5.77 2.50
C ARG A 149 5.72 -6.67 3.48
N LEU A 150 6.39 -7.71 4.01
CA LEU A 150 5.89 -8.54 5.10
C LEU A 150 5.99 -7.86 6.47
N GLY A 151 6.54 -6.65 6.57
CA GLY A 151 6.69 -5.92 7.84
C GLY A 151 8.00 -6.20 8.59
N GLY A 152 9.00 -6.77 7.91
CA GLY A 152 10.33 -7.02 8.46
C GLY A 152 10.35 -8.02 9.62
N GLU A 153 11.44 -8.01 10.38
CA GLU A 153 11.71 -9.03 11.41
C GLU A 153 10.60 -9.13 12.46
N GLN A 154 10.10 -7.98 12.92
CA GLN A 154 9.09 -7.93 13.96
C GLN A 154 7.80 -8.63 13.53
N ASN A 155 7.28 -8.35 12.34
CA ASN A 155 6.04 -8.97 11.88
C ASN A 155 6.26 -10.42 11.48
N VAL A 156 7.35 -10.73 10.78
CA VAL A 156 7.69 -12.12 10.41
C VAL A 156 7.87 -13.00 11.64
N THR A 157 8.48 -12.51 12.72
CA THR A 157 8.60 -13.25 13.97
C THR A 157 7.24 -13.62 14.56
N ARG A 158 6.27 -12.70 14.52
CA ARG A 158 4.90 -12.94 14.98
C ARG A 158 4.18 -13.96 14.10
N VAL A 159 4.28 -13.81 12.77
CA VAL A 159 3.73 -14.76 11.79
C VAL A 159 4.26 -16.17 12.03
N ILE A 160 5.59 -16.31 12.19
CA ILE A 160 6.22 -17.61 12.41
C ILE A 160 5.84 -18.21 13.76
N ALA A 161 5.71 -17.39 14.80
CA ALA A 161 5.23 -17.86 16.10
C ALA A 161 3.82 -18.44 15.99
N ASP A 162 2.88 -17.70 15.39
CA ASP A 162 1.49 -18.12 15.19
C ASP A 162 1.40 -19.37 14.30
N PHE A 163 2.14 -19.38 13.18
CA PHE A 163 2.22 -20.52 12.27
C PHE A 163 2.65 -21.81 12.99
N VAL A 164 3.76 -21.77 13.74
CA VAL A 164 4.27 -22.94 14.45
C VAL A 164 3.30 -23.40 15.54
N ASP A 165 2.68 -22.45 16.26
CA ASP A 165 1.74 -22.77 17.33
C ASP A 165 0.45 -23.43 16.81
N ARG A 166 0.00 -23.07 15.60
CA ARG A 166 -1.12 -23.73 14.91
C ARG A 166 -0.72 -25.09 14.37
N ALA A 167 0.40 -25.15 13.65
CA ALA A 167 0.89 -26.38 13.02
C ALA A 167 1.19 -27.48 14.03
N ALA A 168 1.80 -27.14 15.17
CA ALA A 168 2.13 -28.10 16.23
C ALA A 168 0.90 -28.72 16.90
N LYS A 169 -0.28 -28.09 16.79
CA LYS A 169 -1.54 -28.56 17.40
C LYS A 169 -2.44 -29.31 16.42
N ASP A 170 -2.16 -29.24 15.12
CA ASP A 170 -2.98 -29.89 14.10
C ASP A 170 -2.49 -31.33 13.84
N PRO A 171 -3.28 -32.36 14.18
CA PRO A 171 -2.91 -33.75 13.92
C PRO A 171 -2.74 -34.04 12.42
N LYS A 172 -3.36 -33.27 11.51
CA LYS A 172 -3.17 -33.41 10.06
C LYS A 172 -1.78 -32.98 9.59
N VAL A 173 -1.13 -32.09 10.33
CA VAL A 173 0.26 -31.71 10.09
C VAL A 173 1.19 -32.78 10.65
N ASN A 174 0.76 -33.51 11.69
CA ASN A 174 1.54 -34.56 12.36
C ASN A 174 2.97 -34.06 12.70
N PHE A 175 3.05 -32.87 13.28
CA PHE A 175 4.30 -32.12 13.42
C PHE A 175 5.41 -32.86 14.19
N ASP A 176 5.03 -33.70 15.15
CA ASP A 176 5.92 -34.51 15.99
C ASP A 176 6.21 -35.91 15.41
N ARG A 177 5.63 -36.23 14.25
CA ARG A 177 5.72 -37.54 13.55
C ARG A 177 5.31 -38.68 14.47
N ASN A 178 4.08 -38.64 14.97
CA ASN A 178 3.49 -39.61 15.90
C ASN A 178 4.32 -39.76 17.18
N GLY A 179 4.77 -38.64 17.76
CA GLY A 179 5.57 -38.60 18.97
C GLY A 179 7.06 -38.96 18.82
N LYS A 180 7.54 -39.23 17.60
CA LYS A 180 8.96 -39.54 17.33
C LYS A 180 9.87 -38.35 17.64
N TYR A 181 9.40 -37.12 17.43
CA TYR A 181 10.15 -35.89 17.69
C TYR A 181 9.55 -35.10 18.84
N LYS A 182 10.29 -35.00 19.95
CA LYS A 182 9.87 -34.19 21.10
C LYS A 182 10.35 -32.74 20.95
N PHE A 183 9.39 -31.83 20.91
CA PHE A 183 9.60 -30.38 20.88
C PHE A 183 9.37 -29.79 22.27
N ASP A 184 10.45 -29.63 23.03
CA ASP A 184 10.45 -28.80 24.23
C ASP A 184 10.47 -27.30 23.85
N ALA A 185 10.29 -26.43 24.85
CA ALA A 185 10.25 -24.99 24.64
C ALA A 185 11.53 -24.45 23.96
N ALA A 186 12.71 -25.00 24.29
CA ALA A 186 13.98 -24.58 23.71
C ALA A 186 14.08 -24.96 22.22
N LYS A 187 13.67 -26.18 21.86
CA LYS A 187 13.62 -26.63 20.46
C LYS A 187 12.60 -25.85 19.64
N LEU A 188 11.44 -25.51 20.21
CA LEU A 188 10.45 -24.67 19.51
C LEU A 188 10.99 -23.26 19.28
N ALA A 189 11.66 -22.67 20.27
CA ALA A 189 12.28 -21.36 20.12
C ALA A 189 13.38 -21.37 19.04
N ASP A 190 14.24 -22.38 19.04
CA ASP A 190 15.28 -22.56 18.03
C ASP A 190 14.69 -22.79 16.63
N LEU A 191 13.63 -23.60 16.50
CA LEU A 191 12.91 -23.79 15.25
C LEU A 191 12.31 -22.47 14.73
N LYS A 192 11.60 -21.72 15.58
CA LYS A 192 11.02 -20.42 15.21
C LYS A 192 12.10 -19.46 14.73
N LYS A 193 13.25 -19.39 15.41
CA LYS A 193 14.40 -18.57 14.98
C LYS A 193 14.92 -19.00 13.60
N LYS A 194 15.09 -20.30 13.36
CA LYS A 194 15.54 -20.84 12.07
C LYS A 194 14.55 -20.53 10.95
N LEU A 195 13.24 -20.65 11.21
CA LEU A 195 12.20 -20.33 10.23
C LEU A 195 12.18 -18.83 9.90
N VAL A 196 12.35 -17.94 10.89
CA VAL A 196 12.48 -16.49 10.64
C VAL A 196 13.70 -16.20 9.75
N ALA A 197 14.84 -16.82 10.03
CA ALA A 197 16.04 -16.65 9.20
C ALA A 197 15.83 -17.15 7.76
N MET A 198 15.15 -18.28 7.59
CA MET A 198 14.81 -18.83 6.27
C MET A 198 13.87 -17.91 5.49
N VAL A 199 12.82 -17.38 6.14
CA VAL A 199 11.93 -16.39 5.51
C VAL A 199 12.69 -15.12 5.16
N SER A 200 13.59 -14.66 6.04
CA SER A 200 14.44 -13.50 5.78
C SER A 200 15.25 -13.69 4.51
N GLU A 201 16.04 -14.76 4.42
CA GLU A 201 16.87 -15.04 3.26
C GLU A 201 16.07 -15.18 1.98
N ALA A 202 14.96 -15.91 2.01
CA ALA A 202 14.11 -16.15 0.85
C ALA A 202 13.35 -14.90 0.36
N SER A 203 13.11 -13.93 1.25
CA SER A 203 12.31 -12.73 0.96
C SER A 203 13.15 -11.46 0.76
N GLY A 204 14.48 -11.56 0.80
CA GLY A 204 15.39 -10.42 0.67
C GLY A 204 15.54 -9.61 1.95
N GLY A 205 15.49 -10.29 3.10
CA GLY A 205 15.80 -9.76 4.41
C GLY A 205 17.28 -9.95 4.79
N PRO A 206 17.71 -9.39 5.93
CA PRO A 206 19.11 -9.34 6.32
C PRO A 206 19.63 -10.62 6.96
N LEU A 207 18.75 -11.51 7.44
CA LEU A 207 19.17 -12.73 8.14
C LEU A 207 19.51 -13.82 7.14
N LYS A 208 20.53 -14.62 7.49
CA LYS A 208 20.97 -15.77 6.71
C LYS A 208 20.57 -17.07 7.41
N TYR A 209 20.02 -18.00 6.65
CA TYR A 209 19.74 -19.33 7.15
C TYR A 209 21.03 -20.15 7.16
N THR A 210 21.45 -20.58 8.33
CA THR A 210 22.68 -21.36 8.55
C THR A 210 22.39 -22.80 8.98
N GLY A 211 21.13 -23.23 8.85
CA GLY A 211 20.73 -24.60 9.16
C GLY A 211 21.07 -25.58 8.04
N LYS A 212 20.79 -26.86 8.30
CA LYS A 212 20.91 -27.92 7.30
C LYS A 212 19.91 -27.71 6.16
N SER A 213 20.16 -28.28 4.99
CA SER A 213 19.21 -28.20 3.87
C SER A 213 17.85 -28.82 4.23
N MET A 214 16.78 -28.41 3.55
CA MET A 214 15.43 -28.98 3.76
C MET A 214 15.44 -30.50 3.59
N LYS A 215 16.21 -31.02 2.62
CA LYS A 215 16.37 -32.45 2.40
C LYS A 215 17.02 -33.16 3.58
N GLU A 216 18.10 -32.61 4.13
CA GLU A 216 18.79 -33.21 5.27
C GLU A 216 17.97 -33.16 6.55
N VAL A 217 17.24 -32.07 6.78
CA VAL A 217 16.40 -31.91 7.97
C VAL A 217 15.24 -32.92 7.96
N HIS A 218 14.64 -33.17 6.79
CA HIS A 218 13.42 -33.98 6.69
C HIS A 218 13.66 -35.44 6.25
N LYS A 219 14.92 -35.83 5.99
CA LYS A 219 15.29 -37.19 5.58
C LYS A 219 14.81 -38.24 6.57
N GLY A 220 14.08 -39.24 6.06
CA GLY A 220 13.55 -40.38 6.81
C GLY A 220 12.40 -40.02 7.74
N MET A 221 11.77 -38.85 7.56
CA MET A 221 10.57 -38.45 8.31
C MET A 221 9.27 -38.96 7.69
N GLY A 222 9.29 -39.42 6.43
CA GLY A 222 8.11 -39.93 5.75
C GLY A 222 7.01 -38.88 5.59
N VAL A 223 7.36 -37.61 5.39
CA VAL A 223 6.38 -36.53 5.22
C VAL A 223 5.59 -36.76 3.94
N THR A 224 4.26 -36.76 4.04
CA THR A 224 3.35 -36.96 2.92
C THR A 224 2.94 -35.63 2.28
N ASP A 225 2.44 -35.68 1.04
CA ASP A 225 1.88 -34.50 0.37
C ASP A 225 0.75 -33.84 1.20
N ALA A 226 -0.13 -34.65 1.79
CA ALA A 226 -1.26 -34.16 2.59
C ALA A 226 -0.82 -33.42 3.85
N GLU A 227 0.20 -33.92 4.55
CA GLU A 227 0.75 -33.26 5.74
C GLU A 227 1.47 -31.95 5.38
N PHE A 228 2.19 -31.94 4.24
CA PHE A 228 2.80 -30.73 3.70
C PHE A 228 1.74 -29.67 3.35
N ASP A 229 0.65 -30.08 2.70
CA ASP A 229 -0.46 -29.19 2.35
C ASP A 229 -1.15 -28.61 3.59
N ALA A 230 -1.37 -29.43 4.62
CA ALA A 230 -1.90 -28.98 5.90
C ALA A 230 -0.98 -27.93 6.54
N LEU A 231 0.34 -28.15 6.51
CA LEU A 231 1.33 -27.17 7.01
C LEU A 231 1.26 -25.86 6.21
N ALA A 232 1.24 -25.94 4.89
CA ALA A 232 1.19 -24.76 4.01
C ALA A 232 -0.11 -23.95 4.22
N ALA A 233 -1.23 -24.62 4.51
CA ALA A 233 -2.50 -23.96 4.83
C ALA A 233 -2.42 -23.14 6.14
N HIS A 234 -1.75 -23.65 7.18
CA HIS A 234 -1.51 -22.89 8.41
C HIS A 234 -0.60 -21.69 8.19
N LEU A 235 0.44 -21.84 7.37
CA LEU A 235 1.31 -20.72 7.02
C LEU A 235 0.54 -19.63 6.25
N LYS A 236 -0.29 -20.03 5.29
CA LYS A 236 -1.19 -19.11 4.57
C LYS A 236 -2.06 -18.32 5.55
N LYS A 237 -2.73 -19.02 6.47
CA LYS A 237 -3.63 -18.40 7.45
C LYS A 237 -2.89 -17.44 8.38
N ALA A 238 -1.70 -17.81 8.87
CA ALA A 238 -0.88 -16.95 9.71
C ALA A 238 -0.43 -15.69 8.96
N LEU A 239 -0.04 -15.79 7.69
CA LEU A 239 0.29 -14.61 6.89
C LEU A 239 -0.92 -13.68 6.70
N GLU A 240 -2.09 -14.24 6.37
CA GLU A 240 -3.33 -13.49 6.16
C GLU A 240 -3.80 -12.79 7.45
N ASP A 241 -3.79 -13.49 8.59
CA ASP A 241 -4.19 -12.95 9.90
C ASP A 241 -3.27 -11.83 10.39
N HIS A 242 -2.02 -11.81 9.92
CA HIS A 242 -1.03 -10.79 10.22
C HIS A 242 -0.91 -9.70 9.13
N GLY A 243 -1.93 -9.58 8.26
CA GLY A 243 -2.08 -8.47 7.33
C GLY A 243 -1.19 -8.55 6.08
N ALA A 244 -0.62 -9.72 5.77
CA ALA A 244 0.10 -9.89 4.50
C ALA A 244 -0.87 -9.76 3.32
N ARG A 245 -0.45 -9.02 2.29
CA ARG A 245 -1.25 -8.84 1.07
C ARG A 245 -1.34 -10.15 0.29
N PRO A 246 -2.43 -10.42 -0.44
CA PRO A 246 -2.60 -11.68 -1.18
C PRO A 246 -1.43 -12.03 -2.12
N ALA A 247 -0.84 -11.03 -2.78
CA ALA A 247 0.33 -11.24 -3.65
C ALA A 247 1.59 -11.65 -2.86
N ASP A 248 1.79 -11.12 -1.65
CA ASP A 248 2.93 -11.48 -0.81
C ASP A 248 2.72 -12.87 -0.18
N VAL A 249 1.48 -13.20 0.23
CA VAL A 249 1.10 -14.56 0.66
C VAL A 249 1.41 -15.58 -0.44
N ALA A 250 0.97 -15.32 -1.67
CA ALA A 250 1.23 -16.18 -2.81
C ALA A 250 2.73 -16.36 -3.09
N ALA A 251 3.52 -15.29 -2.95
CA ALA A 251 4.97 -15.34 -3.13
C ALA A 251 5.65 -16.23 -2.07
N VAL A 252 5.26 -16.10 -0.79
CA VAL A 252 5.79 -16.94 0.30
C VAL A 252 5.38 -18.41 0.09
N LEU A 253 4.11 -18.68 -0.23
CA LEU A 253 3.64 -20.04 -0.47
C LEU A 253 4.30 -20.68 -1.68
N LYS A 254 4.61 -19.92 -2.73
CA LYS A 254 5.40 -20.42 -3.86
C LYS A 254 6.81 -20.81 -3.43
N ALA A 255 7.48 -19.98 -2.62
CA ALA A 255 8.81 -20.30 -2.10
C ALA A 255 8.81 -21.56 -1.24
N VAL A 256 7.79 -21.75 -0.40
CA VAL A 256 7.59 -22.99 0.36
C VAL A 256 7.27 -24.16 -0.56
N GLY A 257 6.40 -24.00 -1.55
CA GLY A 257 6.09 -25.05 -2.53
C GLY A 257 7.32 -25.58 -3.26
N ASN A 258 8.33 -24.74 -3.51
CA ASN A 258 9.58 -25.15 -4.15
C ASN A 258 10.42 -26.11 -3.29
N THR A 259 10.21 -26.18 -1.97
CA THR A 259 10.93 -27.11 -1.09
C THR A 259 10.24 -28.48 -0.98
N ARG A 260 9.04 -28.63 -1.58
CA ARG A 260 8.25 -29.87 -1.46
C ARG A 260 9.05 -31.11 -1.86
N ALA A 261 9.78 -31.06 -2.98
CA ALA A 261 10.53 -32.21 -3.50
C ALA A 261 11.67 -32.65 -2.56
N ASP A 262 12.16 -31.76 -1.69
CA ASP A 262 13.18 -32.07 -0.70
C ASP A 262 12.58 -32.61 0.61
N ILE A 263 11.29 -32.38 0.87
CA ILE A 263 10.64 -32.68 2.15
C ILE A 263 9.73 -33.89 2.04
N VAL A 264 8.92 -33.98 0.99
CA VAL A 264 7.93 -35.03 0.81
C VAL A 264 8.61 -36.32 0.34
N GLU A 265 8.37 -37.40 1.07
CA GLU A 265 8.85 -38.74 0.74
C GLU A 265 7.68 -39.56 0.21
N ARG A 266 7.59 -39.66 -1.13
CA ARG A 266 6.59 -40.51 -1.78
C ARG A 266 6.90 -41.97 -1.45
N LYS A 267 5.91 -42.65 -0.86
CA LYS A 267 5.93 -44.10 -0.68
C LYS A 267 5.52 -44.82 -1.96
#